data_AF-S7X5R0-F1
#
_entry.id   AF-S7X5R0-F1
#
_cell.length_a   1.000
_cell.length_b   1.000
_cell.length_c   1.000
_cell.angle_alpha   90.00
_cell.angle_beta   90.00
_cell.angle_gamma   90.00
#
_symmetry.space_group_name_H-M   'P 1'
#
loop_
_entity.id
_entity.type
_entity.pdbx_description
1 polymer ?
#
loop_
_entity_poly.entity_id
_entity_poly.type
_entity_poly.pdbx_seq_one_letter_code
_entity_poly.pdbx_strand_id
1 'polypeptide(L)'
;MGSRFDITVVANDSIQANKDIDTAVAEISRIEKLISSWDEDSQTSEINRNAGIKPVKVDAELFNLIERAISISKLTDGAFDISYASMDNIWKFDGSMTTMPSEKEITASVEKVGYQNIVLDKKRVRSSLN
;
A
#
# COMPACT_ATOMS: atom_id res chain seq x y z
N MET A 1 -4.09 3.84 8.23
CA MET A 1 -2.90 4.44 8.82
C MET A 1 -3.16 4.50 10.30
N GLY A 2 -3.22 3.33 10.95
CA GLY A 2 -3.66 3.13 12.33
C GLY A 2 -2.65 3.58 13.37
N SER A 3 -2.07 4.77 13.18
CA SER A 3 -1.12 5.41 14.08
C SER A 3 -1.57 6.85 14.35
N ARG A 4 -1.03 7.45 15.40
CA ARG A 4 -1.29 8.86 15.74
C ARG A 4 -0.52 9.78 14.80
N PHE A 5 -1.19 10.84 14.36
CA PHE A 5 -0.59 11.96 13.64
C PHE A 5 -0.57 13.18 14.56
N ASP A 6 0.54 13.93 14.54
CA ASP A 6 0.61 15.26 15.16
C ASP A 6 0.85 16.28 14.04
N ILE A 7 -0.01 17.29 13.94
CA ILE A 7 0.01 18.32 12.90
C ILE A 7 0.13 19.69 13.59
N THR A 8 1.09 20.51 13.16
CA THR A 8 1.27 21.89 13.65
C THR A 8 1.10 22.85 12.49
N VAL A 9 0.22 23.84 12.65
CA VAL A 9 -0.06 24.85 11.63
C VAL A 9 0.32 26.23 12.16
N VAL A 10 0.96 27.04 11.31
CA VAL A 10 1.20 28.46 11.56
C VAL A 10 0.24 29.25 10.68
N ALA A 11 -0.68 29.99 11.30
CA ALA A 11 -1.69 30.80 10.60
C ALA A 11 -1.90 32.14 11.31
N ASN A 12 -2.56 33.08 10.61
CA ASN A 12 -2.81 34.43 11.14
C ASN A 12 -3.79 34.44 12.32
N ASP A 13 -4.71 33.47 12.37
CA ASP A 13 -5.71 33.33 13.43
C ASP A 13 -6.12 31.86 13.60
N SER A 14 -6.89 31.59 14.67
CA SER A 14 -7.34 30.25 15.01
C SER A 14 -8.39 29.68 14.05
N ILE A 15 -9.14 30.53 13.34
CA ILE A 15 -10.15 30.08 12.37
C ILE A 15 -9.45 29.46 11.17
N GLN A 16 -8.46 30.16 10.64
CA GLN A 16 -7.64 29.68 9.53
C GLN A 16 -6.84 28.45 9.95
N ALA A 17 -6.22 28.45 11.15
CA ALA A 17 -5.48 27.30 11.65
C ALA A 17 -6.35 26.03 11.71
N ASN A 18 -7.56 26.12 12.25
CA ASN A 18 -8.48 24.98 12.34
C ASN A 18 -8.88 24.46 10.96
N LYS A 19 -9.16 25.36 10.01
CA LYS A 19 -9.50 24.97 8.63
C LYS A 19 -8.36 24.22 7.93
N ASP A 20 -7.12 24.64 8.14
CA ASP A 20 -5.95 23.98 7.55
C ASP A 20 -5.69 22.61 8.20
N ILE A 21 -5.92 22.49 9.51
CA ILE A 21 -5.91 21.19 10.22
C ILE A 21 -6.98 20.25 9.64
N ASP A 22 -8.22 20.73 9.49
CA ASP A 22 -9.32 19.93 8.92
C ASP A 22 -8.98 19.44 7.51
N THR A 23 -8.33 20.29 6.71
CA THR A 23 -7.87 19.94 5.36
C THR A 23 -6.84 18.82 5.41
N ALA A 24 -5.87 18.90 6.32
CA ALA A 24 -4.85 17.85 6.48
C ALA A 24 -5.45 16.53 6.96
N VAL A 25 -6.40 16.57 7.91
CA VAL A 25 -7.12 15.38 8.40
C VAL A 25 -7.94 14.73 7.28
N ALA A 26 -8.64 15.53 6.48
CA ALA A 26 -9.40 15.05 5.34
C ALA A 26 -8.49 14.35 4.31
N GLU A 27 -7.31 14.91 4.05
CA GLU A 27 -6.37 14.34 3.09
C GLU A 27 -5.73 13.03 3.59
N ILE A 28 -5.34 12.96 4.86
CA ILE A 28 -4.88 11.71 5.48
C ILE A 28 -5.95 10.62 5.36
N SER A 29 -7.21 10.98 5.62
CA SER A 29 -8.34 10.05 5.51
C SER A 29 -8.59 9.60 4.07
N ARG A 30 -8.43 10.50 3.09
CA ARG A 30 -8.55 10.19 1.66
C ARG A 30 -7.45 9.23 1.20
N ILE A 31 -6.20 9.53 1.55
CA ILE A 31 -5.05 8.68 1.23
C ILE A 31 -5.20 7.30 1.87
N GLU A 32 -5.61 7.23 3.13
CA GLU A 32 -5.84 5.95 3.80
C GLU A 32 -6.80 5.06 3.02
N LYS A 33 -7.97 5.57 2.64
CA LYS A 33 -8.96 4.82 1.85
C LYS A 33 -8.40 4.34 0.52
N LEU A 34 -7.52 5.13 -0.09
CA LEU A 34 -6.92 4.78 -1.38
C LEU A 34 -5.90 3.62 -1.24
N ILE A 35 -5.01 3.69 -0.25
CA ILE A 35 -3.81 2.84 -0.21
C ILE A 35 -3.85 1.71 0.83
N SER A 36 -4.83 1.72 1.76
CA SER A 36 -4.83 0.80 2.90
C SER A 36 -4.82 -0.67 2.49
N SER A 37 -3.93 -1.47 3.09
CA SER A 37 -3.96 -2.93 2.98
C SER A 37 -4.91 -3.59 3.98
N TRP A 38 -5.58 -2.81 4.82
CA TRP A 38 -6.47 -3.28 5.89
C TRP A 38 -7.95 -3.01 5.58
N ASP A 39 -8.22 -1.96 4.81
CA ASP A 39 -9.55 -1.67 4.29
C ASP A 39 -9.87 -2.64 3.13
N GLU A 40 -10.88 -3.48 3.30
CA GLU A 40 -11.29 -4.46 2.29
C GLU A 40 -11.79 -3.80 1.00
N ASP A 41 -12.27 -2.56 1.08
CA ASP A 41 -12.82 -1.79 -0.05
C ASP A 41 -11.76 -0.96 -0.79
N SER A 42 -10.49 -0.98 -0.35
CA SER A 42 -9.42 -0.23 -1.02
C SER A 42 -8.99 -0.86 -2.35
N GLN A 43 -8.39 -0.04 -3.21
CA GLN A 43 -7.78 -0.51 -4.47
C GLN A 43 -6.57 -1.43 -4.20
N THR A 44 -5.82 -1.21 -3.12
CA THR A 44 -4.74 -2.12 -2.69
C THR A 44 -5.28 -3.51 -2.37
N SER A 45 -6.37 -3.60 -1.61
CA SER A 45 -7.02 -4.87 -1.28
C SER A 45 -7.62 -5.54 -2.51
N GLU A 46 -8.15 -4.77 -3.46
CA GLU A 46 -8.60 -5.30 -4.75
C GLU A 46 -7.44 -5.88 -5.57
N ILE A 47 -6.28 -5.22 -5.63
CA ILE A 47 -5.07 -5.76 -6.25
C ILE A 47 -4.70 -7.09 -5.61
N ASN A 48 -4.64 -7.16 -4.28
CA ASN A 48 -4.25 -8.37 -3.55
C ASN A 48 -5.19 -9.54 -3.83
N ARG A 49 -6.51 -9.31 -3.85
CA ARG A 49 -7.51 -10.36 -4.18
C ARG A 49 -7.39 -10.88 -5.62
N ASN A 50 -6.88 -10.07 -6.54
CA ASN A 50 -6.76 -10.43 -7.96
C ASN A 50 -5.32 -10.78 -8.38
N ALA A 51 -4.38 -10.84 -7.43
CA ALA A 51 -3.00 -11.20 -7.70
C ALA A 51 -2.93 -12.58 -8.37
N GLY A 52 -2.31 -12.65 -9.55
CA GLY A 52 -2.22 -13.87 -10.35
C GLY A 52 -3.51 -14.27 -11.09
N ILE A 53 -4.61 -13.53 -10.95
CA ILE A 53 -5.91 -13.83 -11.58
C ILE A 53 -6.18 -12.90 -12.76
N LYS A 54 -6.23 -11.58 -12.52
CA LYS A 54 -6.51 -10.57 -13.56
C LYS A 54 -5.94 -9.19 -13.22
N PRO A 55 -5.67 -8.34 -14.23
CA PRO A 55 -5.28 -6.95 -14.00
C PRO A 55 -6.40 -6.14 -13.32
N VAL A 56 -6.01 -5.26 -12.40
CA VAL A 56 -6.91 -4.31 -11.72
C VAL A 56 -6.64 -2.90 -12.24
N LYS A 57 -7.71 -2.16 -12.55
CA LYS A 57 -7.60 -0.72 -12.88
C LYS A 57 -7.55 0.04 -11.56
N VAL A 58 -6.56 0.89 -11.40
CA VAL A 58 -6.40 1.73 -10.21
C VAL A 58 -6.30 3.20 -10.58
N ASP A 59 -6.43 4.05 -9.56
CA ASP A 59 -6.28 5.49 -9.71
C ASP A 59 -4.83 5.84 -10.06
N ALA A 60 -4.65 6.97 -10.75
CA ALA A 60 -3.33 7.41 -11.19
C ALA A 60 -2.37 7.63 -10.00
N GLU A 61 -2.88 8.07 -8.86
CA GLU A 61 -2.10 8.28 -7.65
C GLU A 61 -1.52 6.97 -7.09
N LEU A 62 -2.36 5.93 -6.94
CA LEU A 62 -1.89 4.60 -6.52
C LEU A 62 -0.96 3.98 -7.57
N PHE A 63 -1.26 4.13 -8.86
CA PHE A 63 -0.38 3.67 -9.94
C PHE A 63 1.03 4.28 -9.82
N ASN A 64 1.11 5.60 -9.64
CA ASN A 64 2.37 6.32 -9.50
C ASN A 64 3.12 5.92 -8.23
N LEU A 65 2.39 5.66 -7.13
CA LEU A 65 2.97 5.15 -5.89
C LEU A 65 3.60 3.77 -6.10
N ILE A 66 2.91 2.84 -6.78
CA ILE A 66 3.44 1.51 -7.10
C ILE A 66 4.65 1.62 -8.04
N GLU A 67 4.60 2.48 -9.06
CA GLU A 67 5.74 2.72 -9.96
C GLU A 67 6.98 3.21 -9.19
N ARG A 68 6.79 4.15 -8.25
CA ARG A 68 7.87 4.65 -7.40
C ARG A 68 8.42 3.56 -6.49
N ALA A 69 7.55 2.77 -5.88
CA ALA A 69 7.93 1.67 -5.01
C ALA A 69 8.75 0.60 -5.75
N ILE A 70 8.33 0.18 -6.95
CA ILE A 70 9.10 -0.74 -7.82
C ILE A 70 10.48 -0.16 -8.14
N SER A 71 10.56 1.15 -8.37
CA SER A 71 11.84 1.81 -8.62
C SER A 71 12.77 1.72 -7.41
N ILE A 72 12.24 1.87 -6.18
CA ILE A 72 13.00 1.68 -4.94
C ILE A 72 13.40 0.20 -4.76
N SER A 73 12.51 -0.75 -5.08
CA SER A 73 12.84 -2.18 -5.04
C SER A 73 14.03 -2.52 -5.94
N LYS A 74 14.09 -1.93 -7.13
CA LYS A 74 15.26 -2.07 -8.03
C LYS A 74 16.53 -1.43 -7.45
N LEU A 75 16.42 -0.22 -6.89
CA LEU A 75 17.57 0.49 -6.30
C LEU A 75 18.16 -0.20 -5.07
N THR A 76 17.37 -1.04 -4.40
CA THR A 76 17.75 -1.75 -3.19
C THR A 76 18.01 -3.23 -3.43
N ASP A 77 18.10 -3.66 -4.69
CA ASP A 77 18.24 -5.07 -5.10
C ASP A 77 17.23 -6.01 -4.41
N GLY A 78 16.00 -5.52 -4.20
CA GLY A 78 14.92 -6.27 -3.57
C GLY A 78 14.89 -6.22 -2.04
N ALA A 79 15.81 -5.51 -1.37
CA ALA A 79 15.75 -5.36 0.08
C ALA A 79 14.50 -4.60 0.55
N PHE A 80 13.97 -3.70 -0.29
CA PHE A 80 12.62 -3.18 -0.18
C PHE A 80 11.72 -3.84 -1.23
N ASP A 81 10.74 -4.65 -0.83
CA ASP A 81 9.81 -5.29 -1.77
C ASP A 81 8.36 -5.11 -1.32
N ILE A 82 7.58 -4.38 -2.13
CA ILE A 82 6.15 -4.12 -1.84
C ILE A 82 5.25 -5.33 -2.06
N SER A 83 5.72 -6.36 -2.76
CA SER A 83 4.99 -7.62 -2.90
C SER A 83 5.06 -8.48 -1.64
N TYR A 84 5.83 -8.09 -0.61
CA TYR A 84 5.90 -8.82 0.65
C TYR A 84 4.52 -9.12 1.27
N ALA A 85 3.52 -8.26 1.03
CA ALA A 85 2.14 -8.48 1.45
C ALA A 85 1.48 -9.75 0.85
N SER A 86 2.05 -10.34 -0.20
CA SER A 86 1.60 -11.63 -0.76
C SER A 86 2.13 -12.84 -0.01
N MET A 87 3.02 -12.64 0.97
CA MET A 87 3.48 -13.72 1.83
C MET A 87 2.33 -14.17 2.72
N ASP A 88 2.07 -15.48 2.77
CA ASP A 88 1.10 -16.04 3.71
C ASP A 88 1.48 -15.60 5.14
N ASN A 89 0.47 -15.28 5.96
CA ASN A 89 0.64 -14.86 7.37
C ASN A 89 1.09 -16.04 8.27
N ILE A 90 2.20 -16.68 7.91
CA ILE A 90 2.84 -17.76 8.68
C ILE A 90 3.59 -17.21 9.89
N TRP A 91 3.95 -15.92 9.86
CA TRP A 91 4.58 -15.20 10.96
C TRP A 91 3.52 -14.44 11.77
N LYS A 92 3.47 -14.68 13.07
CA LYS A 92 2.61 -13.94 14.00
C LYS A 92 3.47 -13.19 15.01
N PHE A 93 3.34 -11.86 15.02
CA PHE A 93 4.09 -10.97 15.90
C PHE A 93 3.28 -10.49 17.11
N ASP A 94 2.22 -11.22 17.47
CA ASP A 94 1.31 -10.93 18.59
C ASP A 94 1.71 -11.65 19.91
N GLY A 95 2.85 -12.32 19.91
CA GLY A 95 3.34 -13.11 21.05
C GLY A 95 2.72 -14.49 21.19
N SER A 96 1.79 -14.90 20.31
CA SER A 96 1.21 -16.24 20.30
C SER A 96 2.12 -17.31 19.67
N MET A 97 3.13 -16.87 18.91
CA MET A 97 4.02 -17.75 18.17
C MET A 97 5.08 -18.37 19.08
N THR A 98 4.95 -19.67 19.34
CA THR A 98 5.87 -20.43 20.21
C THR A 98 6.86 -21.31 19.44
N THR A 99 6.62 -21.52 18.14
CA THR A 99 7.45 -22.35 17.27
C THR A 99 7.66 -21.67 15.92
N MET A 100 8.83 -21.89 15.33
CA MET A 100 9.14 -21.41 13.98
C MET A 100 8.31 -22.19 12.93
N PRO A 101 7.90 -21.58 11.80
CA PRO A 101 7.28 -22.32 10.72
C PRO A 101 8.29 -23.32 10.14
N SER A 102 7.80 -24.40 9.56
CA SER A 102 8.64 -25.37 8.87
C SER A 102 9.30 -24.76 7.62
N GLU A 103 10.45 -25.29 7.19
CA GLU A 103 11.11 -24.86 5.95
C GLU A 103 10.19 -24.93 4.73
N LYS A 104 9.29 -25.91 4.71
CA LYS A 104 8.28 -26.06 3.66
C LYS A 104 7.28 -24.90 3.65
N GLU A 105 6.80 -24.48 4.83
CA GLU A 105 5.90 -23.33 4.96
C GLU A 105 6.59 -22.02 4.62
N ILE A 106 7.85 -21.86 5.02
CA ILE A 106 8.67 -20.69 4.68
C ILE A 106 8.89 -20.62 3.16
N THR A 107 9.27 -21.72 2.53
CA THR A 107 9.51 -21.75 1.08
C THR A 107 8.23 -21.43 0.32
N ALA A 108 7.11 -22.05 0.69
CA ALA A 108 5.81 -21.79 0.06
C ALA A 108 5.34 -20.35 0.25
N SER A 109 5.62 -19.71 1.39
CA SER A 109 5.17 -18.34 1.64
C SER A 109 5.95 -17.32 0.81
N VAL A 110 7.23 -17.57 0.53
CA VAL A 110 8.07 -16.64 -0.26
C VAL A 110 7.97 -16.85 -1.77
N GLU A 111 7.42 -17.96 -2.25
CA GLU A 111 7.30 -18.28 -3.70
C GLU A 111 6.58 -17.20 -4.51
N LYS A 112 5.66 -16.46 -3.88
CA LYS A 112 4.87 -15.41 -4.53
C LYS A 112 5.47 -14.01 -4.36
N VAL A 113 6.49 -13.87 -3.52
CA VAL A 113 7.16 -12.59 -3.27
C VAL A 113 8.16 -12.32 -4.38
N GLY A 114 8.08 -11.13 -4.95
CA GLY A 114 9.01 -10.61 -5.94
C GLY A 114 8.41 -9.43 -6.69
N TYR A 115 8.97 -8.24 -6.51
CA TYR A 115 8.56 -7.03 -7.22
C TYR A 115 8.62 -7.20 -8.75
N GLN A 116 9.43 -8.12 -9.26
CA GLN A 116 9.56 -8.47 -10.68
C GLN A 116 8.25 -9.05 -11.26
N ASN A 117 7.39 -9.60 -10.40
CA ASN A 117 6.08 -10.13 -10.79
C ASN A 117 5.02 -9.03 -10.95
N ILE A 118 5.31 -7.79 -10.52
CA ILE A 118 4.39 -6.66 -10.64
C ILE A 118 4.53 -6.02 -12.02
N VAL A 119 3.46 -6.11 -12.82
CA VAL A 119 3.42 -5.54 -14.17
C VAL A 119 2.52 -4.31 -14.20
N LEU A 120 3.09 -3.17 -14.61
CA LEU A 120 2.36 -1.92 -14.77
C LEU A 120 2.08 -1.63 -16.25
N ASP A 121 0.80 -1.46 -16.60
CA ASP A 121 0.37 -1.06 -17.94
C ASP A 121 -0.14 0.38 -17.96
N LYS A 122 0.70 1.30 -18.44
CA LYS A 122 0.38 2.73 -18.59
C LYS A 122 -0.70 3.02 -19.63
N LYS A 123 -0.99 2.10 -20.56
CA LYS A 123 -1.89 2.38 -21.70
C LYS A 123 -3.37 2.46 -21.31
N ARG A 124 -3.75 2.07 -20.09
CA ARG A 124 -5.15 2.09 -19.62
C ARG A 124 -5.55 3.31 -18.76
N VAL A 125 -4.65 4.27 -18.53
CA VAL A 125 -4.93 5.50 -17.74
C VAL A 125 -5.47 6.64 -18.62
N ARG A 126 -6.22 6.32 -19.68
CA ARG A 126 -6.99 7.30 -20.47
C ARG A 126 -8.47 6.92 -20.45
N SER A 127 -9.20 7.41 -19.45
CA SER A 127 -10.64 7.63 -19.54
C SER A 127 -10.87 9.10 -19.12
N SER A 128 -10.90 10.00 -20.10
CA SER A 128 -12.11 10.54 -20.73
C SER A 128 -12.78 11.60 -19.86
N LEU A 129 -12.25 12.82 -19.96
CA LEU A 129 -13.03 14.04 -19.77
C LEU A 129 -13.97 14.15 -20.98
N ASN A 130 -15.24 13.85 -20.77
CA ASN A 130 -16.35 14.42 -21.51
C ASN A 130 -17.20 15.19 -20.51
#